data_AF-A0AAU6WJY7-F1
#
_entry.id   AF-A0AAU6WJY7-F1
#
_cell.length_a   1.000
_cell.length_b   1.000
_cell.length_c   1.000
_cell.angle_alpha   90.00
_cell.angle_beta   90.00
_cell.angle_gamma   90.00
#
_symmetry.space_group_name_H-M   'P 1'
#
loop_
_entity.id
_entity.type
_entity.pdbx_description
1 polymer ?
#
loop_
_entity_poly.entity_id
_entity_poly.type
_entity_poly.pdbx_seq_one_letter_code
_entity_poly.pdbx_strand_id
1 'polypeptide(L)'
;MPFEQRAQKTPVIKTPLRDKNIELTFDTGFSGRFEITEKDFDPAKAVRKIETFGTHSTGAFGAAVPVAGAVFRLDSLTLGNKIFTDEIISTGTSNLIGNEFLRDFSFILDWKNNRIYMKPVRDNPARLESFGFTYRFVERKPVVAFIFKDENFPLKIGDSIISINGVMLDHLDEATACHYFMNRVERDQKAILVKINRDGNILDFKLERKAYLN
;
A
#
# COMPACT_ATOMS: atom_id res chain seq x y z
N MET A 1 22.09 -9.24 -5.51
CA MET A 1 21.83 -8.39 -6.68
C MET A 1 22.65 -7.10 -6.57
N PRO A 2 23.24 -6.59 -7.66
CA PRO A 2 23.90 -5.28 -7.66
C PRO A 2 22.87 -4.15 -7.54
N PHE A 3 23.29 -3.00 -7.01
CA PHE A 3 22.49 -1.77 -7.02
C PHE A 3 23.35 -0.56 -7.42
N GLU A 4 22.71 0.50 -7.88
CA GLU A 4 23.33 1.80 -8.13
C GLU A 4 22.94 2.79 -7.02
N GLN A 5 23.81 3.76 -6.74
CA GLN A 5 23.54 4.81 -5.77
C GLN A 5 23.12 6.08 -6.51
N ARG A 6 21.95 6.65 -6.17
CA ARG A 6 21.64 8.03 -6.54
C ARG A 6 22.49 9.01 -5.73
N ALA A 7 22.52 10.28 -6.14
CA ALA A 7 23.28 11.34 -5.47
C ALA A 7 23.01 11.45 -3.96
N GLN A 8 21.78 11.11 -3.53
CA GLN A 8 21.37 11.12 -2.12
C GLN A 8 21.68 9.81 -1.38
N LYS A 9 22.58 8.96 -1.93
CA LYS A 9 22.90 7.62 -1.42
C LYS A 9 21.67 6.73 -1.30
N THR A 10 20.83 6.75 -2.32
CA THR A 10 19.63 5.90 -2.40
C THR A 10 19.95 4.66 -3.25
N PRO A 11 19.71 3.43 -2.75
CA PRO A 11 20.02 2.20 -3.47
C PRO A 11 18.92 1.89 -4.48
N VAL A 12 19.31 1.70 -5.74
CA VAL A 12 18.39 1.47 -6.86
C VAL A 12 18.76 0.19 -7.60
N ILE A 13 17.76 -0.65 -7.85
CA ILE A 13 17.89 -1.90 -8.58
C ILE A 13 17.28 -1.72 -9.97
N LYS A 14 18.07 -1.99 -11.01
CA LYS A 14 17.57 -2.08 -12.38
C LYS A 14 16.95 -3.44 -12.62
N THR A 15 15.75 -3.46 -13.20
CA THR A 15 15.07 -4.70 -13.55
C THR A 15 14.23 -4.57 -14.82
N PRO A 16 14.15 -5.61 -15.67
CA PRO A 16 13.18 -5.64 -16.74
C PRO A 16 11.75 -5.77 -16.18
N LEU A 17 10.88 -4.88 -16.64
CA LEU A 17 9.43 -4.97 -16.51
C LEU A 17 8.82 -4.97 -17.91
N ARG A 18 8.39 -6.15 -18.38
CA ARG A 18 7.95 -6.39 -19.76
C ARG A 18 9.01 -5.94 -20.79
N ASP A 19 8.69 -4.94 -21.60
CA ASP A 19 9.49 -4.41 -22.71
C ASP A 19 10.44 -3.27 -22.30
N LYS A 20 10.48 -2.91 -21.01
CA LYS A 20 11.29 -1.79 -20.51
C LYS A 20 12.17 -2.22 -19.33
N ASN A 21 13.32 -1.56 -19.19
CA ASN A 21 14.09 -1.61 -17.95
C ASN A 21 13.65 -0.46 -17.05
N ILE A 22 13.30 -0.78 -15.82
CA ILE A 22 12.90 0.18 -14.80
C ILE A 22 13.91 0.20 -13.66
N GLU A 23 13.93 1.31 -12.94
CA GLU A 23 14.71 1.50 -11.73
C GLU A 23 13.79 1.46 -10.52
N LEU A 24 13.97 0.46 -9.65
CA LEU A 24 13.25 0.33 -8.40
C LEU A 24 14.14 0.76 -7.23
N THR A 25 13.67 1.71 -6.42
CA THR A 25 14.35 2.10 -5.19
C THR A 25 14.09 1.06 -4.10
N PHE A 26 15.14 0.57 -3.47
CA PHE A 26 15.02 -0.31 -2.31
C PHE A 26 14.75 0.55 -1.06
N ASP A 27 13.50 0.60 -0.62
CA ASP A 27 13.01 1.57 0.35
C ASP A 27 12.46 0.89 1.61
N THR A 28 13.26 0.85 2.67
CA THR A 28 12.84 0.32 3.97
C THR A 28 11.90 1.27 4.74
N GLY A 29 11.68 2.49 4.25
CA GLY A 29 10.68 3.43 4.76
C GLY A 29 9.30 3.29 4.11
N PHE A 30 9.22 2.60 2.96
CA PHE A 30 7.96 2.34 2.27
C PHE A 30 7.25 1.10 2.84
N SER A 31 6.00 1.24 3.29
CA SER A 31 5.24 0.15 3.89
C SER A 31 4.64 -0.84 2.89
N GLY A 32 4.44 -0.43 1.64
CA GLY A 32 3.83 -1.27 0.60
C GLY A 32 4.77 -2.35 0.06
N ARG A 33 4.31 -3.10 -0.94
CA ARG A 33 5.06 -4.17 -1.58
C ARG A 33 5.93 -3.66 -2.73
N PHE A 34 5.28 -3.24 -3.80
CA PHE A 34 5.89 -2.58 -4.95
C PHE A 34 5.03 -1.40 -5.36
N GLU A 35 5.67 -0.27 -5.64
CA GLU A 35 5.04 0.87 -6.32
C GLU A 35 5.77 1.10 -7.64
N ILE A 36 5.05 1.38 -8.72
CA ILE A 36 5.65 1.83 -9.98
C ILE A 36 4.88 3.01 -10.58
N THR A 37 5.55 3.84 -11.36
CA THR A 37 4.89 4.95 -12.06
C THR A 37 4.09 4.45 -13.26
N GLU A 38 3.01 5.15 -13.61
CA GLU A 38 2.20 4.83 -14.80
C GLU A 38 2.99 5.01 -16.11
N LYS A 39 4.04 5.83 -16.10
CA LYS A 39 4.97 5.97 -17.24
C LYS A 39 5.72 4.66 -17.51
N ASP A 40 6.07 3.95 -16.46
CA ASP A 40 6.83 2.71 -16.53
C ASP A 40 5.93 1.51 -16.81
N PHE A 41 4.66 1.58 -16.38
CA PHE A 41 3.67 0.57 -16.69
C PHE A 41 2.27 1.16 -16.78
N ASP A 42 1.62 0.96 -17.92
CA ASP A 42 0.22 1.31 -18.10
C ASP A 42 -0.69 0.24 -17.45
N PRO A 43 -1.43 0.58 -16.37
CA PRO A 43 -2.32 -0.36 -15.69
C PRO A 43 -3.46 -0.86 -16.56
N ALA A 44 -3.82 -0.15 -17.64
CA ALA A 44 -4.80 -0.63 -18.60
C ALA A 44 -4.36 -1.92 -19.29
N LYS A 45 -3.05 -2.20 -19.33
CA LYS A 45 -2.48 -3.44 -19.88
C LYS A 45 -2.41 -4.58 -18.88
N ALA A 46 -2.90 -4.41 -17.65
CA ALA A 46 -2.99 -5.50 -16.68
C ALA A 46 -4.33 -6.22 -16.83
N VAL A 47 -4.28 -7.55 -16.94
CA VAL A 47 -5.48 -8.41 -17.04
C VAL A 47 -6.26 -8.41 -15.72
N ARG A 48 -5.53 -8.51 -14.60
CA ARG A 48 -6.09 -8.49 -13.24
C ARG A 48 -5.70 -7.17 -12.57
N LYS A 49 -6.66 -6.25 -12.47
CA LYS A 49 -6.46 -4.94 -11.84
C LYS A 49 -7.67 -4.49 -11.03
N ILE A 50 -7.44 -3.60 -10.09
CA ILE A 50 -8.44 -2.85 -9.34
C ILE A 50 -8.06 -1.40 -9.44
N GLU A 51 -9.00 -0.57 -9.86
CA GLU A 51 -8.81 0.87 -9.83
C GLU A 51 -8.93 1.39 -8.41
N THR A 52 -8.16 2.43 -8.11
CA THR A 52 -8.10 3.00 -6.77
C THR A 52 -8.16 4.51 -6.83
N PHE A 53 -8.53 5.13 -5.71
CA PHE A 53 -8.55 6.58 -5.59
C PHE A 53 -8.23 7.00 -4.15
N GLY A 54 -7.35 7.98 -3.99
CA GLY A 54 -7.05 8.56 -2.69
C GLY A 54 -5.58 8.87 -2.50
N THR A 55 -5.20 9.02 -1.23
CA THR A 55 -3.84 9.36 -0.81
C THR A 55 -3.16 8.12 -0.24
N HIS A 56 -2.08 7.68 -0.89
CA HIS A 56 -1.28 6.52 -0.46
C HIS A 56 -0.18 6.86 0.56
N SER A 57 0.24 8.12 0.63
CA SER A 57 1.40 8.53 1.41
C SER A 57 1.16 9.78 2.25
N THR A 58 1.77 9.78 3.43
CA THR A 58 1.91 10.96 4.29
C THR A 58 3.40 11.13 4.53
N GLY A 59 3.95 12.24 4.04
CA GLY A 59 5.36 12.58 4.20
C GLY A 59 5.56 13.66 5.27
N ALA A 60 6.82 14.06 5.48
CA ALA A 60 7.16 15.14 6.41
C ALA A 60 6.45 16.48 6.10
N PHE A 61 6.04 16.69 4.85
CA PHE A 61 5.34 17.88 4.37
C PHE A 61 3.81 17.71 4.31
N GLY A 62 3.27 16.65 4.92
CA GLY A 62 1.84 16.39 4.98
C GLY A 62 1.36 15.30 4.02
N ALA A 63 0.05 15.21 3.87
CA ALA A 63 -0.61 14.23 3.02
C ALA A 63 -0.56 14.65 1.55
N ALA A 64 -0.26 13.70 0.66
CA ALA A 64 -0.36 13.95 -0.77
C ALA A 64 -1.83 14.18 -1.20
N VAL A 65 -2.01 14.86 -2.33
CA VAL A 65 -3.34 15.07 -2.93
C VAL A 65 -3.91 13.71 -3.39
N PRO A 66 -5.21 13.46 -3.21
CA PRO A 66 -5.86 12.26 -3.74
C PRO A 66 -5.64 12.11 -5.25
N VAL A 67 -5.16 10.95 -5.68
CA VAL A 67 -4.95 10.63 -7.10
C VAL A 67 -5.63 9.32 -7.45
N ALA A 68 -5.98 9.18 -8.73
CA ALA A 68 -6.36 7.89 -9.28
C ALA A 68 -5.12 7.00 -9.39
N GLY A 69 -5.33 5.70 -9.26
CA GLY A 69 -4.29 4.71 -9.47
C GLY A 69 -4.89 3.34 -9.69
N ALA A 70 -4.05 2.32 -9.62
CA ALA A 70 -4.47 0.94 -9.71
C ALA A 70 -3.57 0.04 -8.87
N VAL A 71 -4.15 -1.07 -8.41
CA VAL A 71 -3.40 -2.22 -7.92
C VAL A 71 -3.63 -3.37 -8.88
N PHE A 72 -2.56 -4.02 -9.32
CA PHE A 72 -2.66 -5.08 -10.31
C PHE A 72 -1.71 -6.23 -9.98
N ARG A 73 -2.00 -7.40 -10.56
CA ARG A 73 -1.16 -8.59 -10.42
C ARG A 73 -0.33 -8.78 -11.69
N LEU A 74 0.96 -8.96 -11.49
CA LEU A 74 1.93 -9.24 -12.54
C LEU A 74 2.32 -10.71 -12.52
N ASP A 75 2.25 -11.37 -13.67
CA ASP A 75 2.52 -12.81 -13.76
C ASP A 75 3.97 -13.16 -13.42
N SER A 76 4.92 -12.31 -13.81
CA SER A 76 6.32 -12.46 -13.43
C SER A 76 7.06 -11.13 -13.29
N LEU A 77 7.92 -11.06 -12.27
CA LEU A 77 8.86 -9.97 -12.01
C LEU A 77 10.24 -10.56 -11.82
N THR A 78 11.20 -10.15 -12.64
CA THR A 78 12.61 -10.51 -12.39
C THR A 78 13.17 -9.54 -11.35
N LEU A 79 13.95 -10.03 -10.38
CA LEU A 79 14.77 -9.19 -9.51
C LEU A 79 16.11 -9.88 -9.26
N GLY A 80 17.20 -9.25 -9.70
CA GLY A 80 18.52 -9.86 -9.67
C GLY A 80 18.57 -11.16 -10.49
N ASN A 81 18.79 -12.28 -9.82
CA ASN A 81 18.87 -13.62 -10.44
C ASN A 81 17.65 -14.50 -10.13
N LYS A 82 16.54 -13.91 -9.66
CA LYS A 82 15.31 -14.63 -9.34
C LYS A 82 14.13 -14.06 -10.13
N ILE A 83 13.18 -14.95 -10.44
CA ILE A 83 11.88 -14.61 -10.99
C ILE A 83 10.86 -14.84 -9.88
N PHE A 84 10.09 -13.81 -9.59
CA PHE A 84 8.94 -13.83 -8.69
C PHE A 84 7.68 -13.91 -9.53
N THR A 85 6.72 -14.72 -9.12
CA THR A 85 5.47 -14.93 -9.85
C THR A 85 4.28 -14.40 -9.07
N ASP A 86 3.24 -13.97 -9.79
CA ASP A 86 1.99 -13.47 -9.20
C ASP A 86 2.18 -12.32 -8.20
N GLU A 87 3.11 -11.41 -8.48
CA GLU A 87 3.41 -10.27 -7.63
C GLU A 87 2.32 -9.19 -7.71
N ILE A 88 2.02 -8.55 -6.58
CA ILE A 88 1.07 -7.44 -6.50
C ILE A 88 1.84 -6.12 -6.53
N ILE A 89 1.41 -5.23 -7.43
CA ILE A 89 2.04 -3.95 -7.66
C ILE A 89 0.97 -2.86 -7.62
N SER A 90 1.23 -1.75 -6.94
CA SER A 90 0.42 -0.53 -7.00
C SER A 90 1.04 0.48 -7.95
N THR A 91 0.21 1.30 -8.60
CA THR A 91 0.71 2.52 -9.24
C THR A 91 0.83 3.67 -8.26
N GLY A 92 1.80 4.55 -8.53
CA GLY A 92 1.99 5.75 -7.76
C GLY A 92 2.95 6.72 -8.42
N THR A 93 3.67 7.47 -7.60
CA THR A 93 4.54 8.56 -8.06
C THR A 93 6.01 8.18 -8.09
N SER A 94 6.34 7.02 -7.52
CA SER A 94 7.69 6.51 -7.41
C SER A 94 7.78 5.04 -7.82
N ASN A 95 8.99 4.58 -8.05
CA ASN A 95 9.31 3.18 -8.30
C ASN A 95 10.00 2.60 -7.07
N LEU A 96 9.29 1.81 -6.26
CA LEU A 96 9.71 1.39 -4.93
C LEU A 96 9.58 -0.12 -4.73
N ILE A 97 10.50 -0.68 -3.96
CA ILE A 97 10.38 -1.99 -3.29
C ILE A 97 10.29 -1.70 -1.80
N GLY A 98 9.22 -2.16 -1.15
CA GLY A 98 8.93 -1.84 0.24
C GLY A 98 8.82 -3.04 1.16
N ASN A 99 8.51 -2.73 2.41
CA ASN A 99 8.56 -3.66 3.54
C ASN A 99 7.61 -4.86 3.41
N GLU A 100 6.50 -4.75 2.68
CA GLU A 100 5.61 -5.89 2.47
C GLU A 100 6.26 -6.99 1.62
N PHE A 101 7.17 -6.63 0.70
CA PHE A 101 8.01 -7.60 -0.01
C PHE A 101 9.21 -8.01 0.84
N LEU A 102 9.91 -7.02 1.42
CA LEU A 102 11.18 -7.26 2.11
C LEU A 102 11.05 -8.12 3.37
N ARG A 103 9.90 -8.11 4.04
CA ARG A 103 9.64 -8.94 5.24
C ARG A 103 9.74 -10.45 4.99
N ASP A 104 9.65 -10.88 3.74
CA ASP A 104 9.77 -12.29 3.37
C ASP A 104 11.25 -12.71 3.23
N PHE A 105 12.19 -11.77 3.43
CA PHE A 105 13.63 -11.98 3.32
C PHE A 105 14.39 -11.49 4.56
N SER A 106 15.48 -12.18 4.88
CA SER A 106 16.61 -11.57 5.60
C SER A 106 17.55 -10.98 4.55
N PHE A 107 17.93 -9.72 4.70
CA PHE A 107 18.78 -9.05 3.71
C PHE A 107 19.94 -8.26 4.31
N ILE A 108 21.01 -8.13 3.52
CA ILE A 108 22.19 -7.33 3.83
C ILE A 108 22.37 -6.33 2.70
N LEU A 109 22.44 -5.05 3.05
CA LEU A 109 22.78 -3.96 2.14
C LEU A 109 24.28 -3.63 2.27
N ASP A 110 25.09 -4.18 1.37
CA ASP A 110 26.53 -3.94 1.30
C ASP A 110 26.82 -2.71 0.42
N TRP A 111 26.90 -1.56 1.09
CA TRP A 111 27.19 -0.26 0.47
C TRP A 111 28.57 -0.16 -0.14
N LYS A 112 29.56 -0.88 0.41
CA LYS A 112 30.93 -0.82 -0.09
C LYS A 112 31.04 -1.49 -1.45
N ASN A 113 30.36 -2.62 -1.61
CA ASN A 113 30.39 -3.42 -2.84
C ASN A 113 29.17 -3.19 -3.74
N ASN A 114 28.27 -2.27 -3.38
CA ASN A 114 27.03 -1.98 -4.11
C ASN A 114 26.19 -3.24 -4.37
N ARG A 115 26.01 -4.07 -3.33
CA ARG A 115 25.27 -5.32 -3.41
C ARG A 115 24.21 -5.46 -2.33
N ILE A 116 23.06 -6.00 -2.72
CA ILE A 116 22.02 -6.46 -1.81
C ILE A 116 22.01 -7.98 -1.83
N TYR A 117 22.19 -8.59 -0.67
CA TYR A 117 22.06 -10.03 -0.47
C TYR A 117 20.71 -10.30 0.17
N MET A 118 19.92 -11.21 -0.38
CA MET A 118 18.60 -11.55 0.14
C MET A 118 18.49 -13.05 0.28
N LYS A 119 18.08 -13.50 1.46
CA LYS A 119 17.79 -14.89 1.76
C LYS A 119 16.31 -15.00 2.12
N PRO A 120 15.51 -15.79 1.39
CA PRO A 120 14.12 -16.05 1.77
C PRO A 120 14.05 -16.60 3.19
N VAL A 121 13.16 -16.05 4.00
CA VAL A 121 12.85 -16.56 5.36
C VAL A 121 11.38 -16.96 5.50
N ARG A 122 10.54 -16.55 4.55
CA ARG A 122 9.14 -16.94 4.42
C ARG A 122 8.83 -17.21 2.96
N ASP A 123 7.92 -18.13 2.72
CA ASP A 123 7.35 -18.38 1.40
C ASP A 123 5.88 -17.97 1.44
N ASN A 124 5.63 -16.67 1.28
CA ASN A 124 4.30 -16.09 1.30
C ASN A 124 3.94 -15.61 -0.10
N PRO A 125 2.93 -16.19 -0.75
CA PRO A 125 2.43 -15.62 -2.00
C PRO A 125 1.87 -14.23 -1.74
N ALA A 126 2.04 -13.31 -2.70
CA ALA A 126 1.48 -11.97 -2.61
C ALA A 126 -0.05 -12.06 -2.55
N ARG A 127 -0.66 -11.48 -1.53
CA ARG A 127 -2.13 -11.45 -1.34
C ARG A 127 -2.61 -10.03 -1.09
N LEU A 128 -3.72 -9.66 -1.72
CA LEU A 128 -4.40 -8.39 -1.48
C LEU A 128 -5.68 -8.65 -0.68
N GLU A 129 -5.59 -8.71 0.64
CA GLU A 129 -6.75 -8.85 1.52
C GLU A 129 -7.12 -7.51 2.14
N SER A 130 -8.30 -6.99 1.83
CA SER A 130 -8.69 -5.63 2.22
C SER A 130 -10.20 -5.52 2.47
N PHE A 131 -10.60 -4.49 3.21
CA PHE A 131 -11.99 -4.02 3.27
C PHE A 131 -12.34 -3.06 2.13
N GLY A 132 -11.41 -2.81 1.21
CA GLY A 132 -11.60 -1.90 0.08
C GLY A 132 -11.34 -0.43 0.40
N PHE A 133 -10.83 -0.10 1.59
CA PHE A 133 -10.46 1.27 1.97
C PHE A 133 -9.34 1.31 2.99
N THR A 134 -8.73 2.49 3.13
CA THR A 134 -7.91 2.84 4.29
C THR A 134 -8.26 4.24 4.78
N TYR A 135 -7.88 4.55 6.01
CA TYR A 135 -8.13 5.84 6.65
C TYR A 135 -6.86 6.39 7.29
N ARG A 136 -6.82 7.70 7.50
CA ARG A 136 -5.75 8.40 8.22
C ARG A 136 -6.34 9.24 9.34
N PHE A 137 -5.55 9.57 10.35
CA PHE A 137 -5.99 10.49 11.39
C PHE A 137 -5.67 11.93 10.97
N VAL A 138 -6.69 12.79 10.95
CA VAL A 138 -6.60 14.25 10.75
C VAL A 138 -7.15 14.89 12.01
N GLU A 139 -6.33 15.67 12.72
CA GLU A 139 -6.72 16.28 14.01
C GLU A 139 -7.28 15.25 15.01
N ARG A 140 -6.66 14.06 15.08
CA ARG A 140 -7.07 12.91 15.91
C ARG A 140 -8.39 12.24 15.50
N LYS A 141 -8.97 12.60 14.36
CA LYS A 141 -10.16 11.96 13.81
C LYS A 141 -9.80 11.09 12.60
N PRO A 142 -10.24 9.83 12.55
CA PRO A 142 -10.02 8.99 11.37
C PRO A 142 -10.91 9.44 10.21
N VAL A 143 -10.28 9.67 9.06
CA VAL A 143 -10.94 10.09 7.82
C VAL A 143 -10.57 9.11 6.71
N VAL A 144 -11.56 8.63 5.96
CA VAL A 144 -11.35 7.77 4.80
C VAL A 144 -10.46 8.51 3.79
N ALA A 145 -9.30 7.93 3.52
CA ALA A 145 -8.24 8.59 2.75
C ALA A 145 -7.96 7.88 1.42
N PHE A 146 -8.40 6.64 1.29
CA PHE A 146 -8.14 5.83 0.11
C PHE A 146 -9.18 4.74 -0.04
N ILE A 147 -9.63 4.49 -1.28
CA ILE A 147 -10.65 3.49 -1.61
C ILE A 147 -10.26 2.69 -2.86
N PHE A 148 -10.73 1.45 -2.90
CA PHE A 148 -10.83 0.67 -4.12
C PHE A 148 -12.13 1.06 -4.83
N LYS A 149 -12.04 1.33 -6.13
CA LYS A 149 -13.21 1.59 -6.97
C LYS A 149 -13.86 0.25 -7.33
N ASP A 150 -14.71 -0.22 -6.43
CA ASP A 150 -15.72 -1.24 -6.71
C ASP A 150 -17.03 -0.51 -7.06
N GLU A 151 -17.83 -1.04 -8.00
CA GLU A 151 -18.98 -0.33 -8.60
C GLU A 151 -19.98 0.21 -7.57
N ASN A 152 -19.99 -0.32 -6.34
CA ASN A 152 -20.87 0.10 -5.26
C ASN A 152 -20.16 0.19 -3.90
N PHE A 153 -18.90 0.61 -3.86
CA PHE A 153 -18.19 0.76 -2.59
C PHE A 153 -18.87 1.86 -1.72
N PRO A 154 -19.32 1.55 -0.48
CA PRO A 154 -20.23 2.44 0.26
C PRO A 154 -19.55 3.65 0.89
N LEU A 155 -18.24 3.57 1.17
CA LEU A 155 -17.47 4.65 1.76
C LEU A 155 -16.89 5.56 0.67
N LYS A 156 -16.72 6.84 1.02
CA LYS A 156 -16.19 7.89 0.16
C LYS A 156 -14.98 8.54 0.82
N ILE A 157 -14.07 9.05 0.01
CA ILE A 157 -12.97 9.88 0.49
C ILE A 157 -13.54 11.07 1.28
N GLY A 158 -12.99 11.33 2.46
CA GLY A 158 -13.43 12.41 3.34
C GLY A 158 -14.47 12.01 4.37
N ASP A 159 -15.06 10.80 4.30
CA ASP A 159 -15.95 10.32 5.36
C ASP A 159 -15.22 10.30 6.71
N SER A 160 -15.82 10.90 7.73
CA SER A 160 -15.29 10.85 9.10
C SER A 160 -15.77 9.57 9.76
N ILE A 161 -14.85 8.71 10.19
CA ILE A 161 -15.20 7.47 10.88
C ILE A 161 -15.49 7.79 12.35
N ILE A 162 -16.67 7.40 12.82
CA ILE A 162 -17.09 7.53 14.22
C ILE A 162 -16.65 6.31 15.01
N SER A 163 -16.88 5.11 14.47
CA SER A 163 -16.53 3.88 15.16
C SER A 163 -16.30 2.73 14.20
N ILE A 164 -15.45 1.78 14.62
CA ILE A 164 -15.28 0.49 13.96
C ILE A 164 -15.53 -0.61 15.01
N ASN A 165 -16.45 -1.53 14.74
CA ASN A 165 -16.84 -2.60 15.67
C ASN A 165 -17.19 -2.10 17.09
N GLY A 166 -17.84 -0.94 17.18
CA GLY A 166 -18.21 -0.32 18.46
C GLY A 166 -17.07 0.39 19.19
N VAL A 167 -15.82 0.30 18.71
CA VAL A 167 -14.72 1.13 19.21
C VAL A 167 -14.93 2.55 18.70
N MET A 168 -15.22 3.48 19.61
CA MET A 168 -15.35 4.89 19.29
C MET A 168 -13.99 5.46 18.92
N LEU A 169 -13.93 6.13 17.77
CA LEU A 169 -12.74 6.74 17.21
C LEU A 169 -12.93 8.25 16.95
N ASP A 170 -14.12 8.78 17.23
CA ASP A 170 -14.32 10.21 17.38
C ASP A 170 -13.83 10.66 18.77
N HIS A 171 -13.31 11.88 18.86
CA HIS A 171 -12.86 12.49 20.13
C HIS A 171 -11.74 11.74 20.88
N LEU A 172 -10.87 11.01 20.17
CA LEU A 172 -9.69 10.40 20.78
C LEU A 172 -8.72 11.43 21.36
N ASP A 173 -8.08 11.08 22.46
CA ASP A 173 -6.85 11.74 22.89
C ASP A 173 -5.66 11.35 21.98
N GLU A 174 -4.53 12.02 22.18
CA GLU A 174 -3.35 11.84 21.33
C GLU A 174 -2.75 10.43 21.44
N ALA A 175 -2.65 9.89 22.66
CA ALA A 175 -2.09 8.57 22.89
C ALA A 175 -2.94 7.47 22.24
N THR A 176 -4.25 7.57 22.36
CA THR A 176 -5.21 6.61 21.81
C THR A 176 -5.29 6.73 20.28
N ALA A 177 -5.25 7.94 19.73
CA ALA A 177 -5.14 8.14 18.29
C ALA A 177 -3.85 7.51 17.74
N CYS A 178 -2.72 7.68 18.41
CA CYS A 178 -1.45 7.06 18.03
C CYS A 178 -1.54 5.53 18.11
N HIS A 179 -2.15 4.99 19.17
CA HIS A 179 -2.36 3.56 19.32
C HIS A 179 -3.15 2.97 18.14
N TYR A 180 -4.28 3.57 17.76
CA TYR A 180 -5.09 3.06 16.64
C TYR A 180 -4.51 3.38 15.27
N PHE A 181 -3.68 4.42 15.14
CA PHE A 181 -2.90 4.66 13.92
C PHE A 181 -1.94 3.50 13.63
N MET A 182 -1.24 3.00 14.66
CA MET A 182 -0.26 1.92 14.53
C MET A 182 -0.90 0.52 14.48
N ASN A 183 -1.92 0.28 15.31
CA ASN A 183 -2.45 -1.07 15.50
C ASN A 183 -3.66 -1.38 14.62
N ARG A 184 -4.45 -0.35 14.26
CA ARG A 184 -5.72 -0.43 13.52
C ARG A 184 -6.77 -1.29 14.24
N VAL A 185 -8.04 -0.90 14.20
CA VAL A 185 -9.11 -1.67 14.88
C VAL A 185 -9.44 -2.93 14.09
N GLU A 186 -9.40 -2.82 12.76
CA GLU A 186 -9.85 -3.81 11.80
C GLU A 186 -8.79 -4.87 11.42
N ARG A 187 -7.56 -4.74 11.93
CA ARG A 187 -6.37 -5.47 11.47
C ARG A 187 -6.61 -6.97 11.31
N ASP A 188 -7.12 -7.61 12.36
CA ASP A 188 -7.29 -9.07 12.41
C ASP A 188 -8.76 -9.50 12.23
N GLN A 189 -9.61 -8.58 11.76
CA GLN A 189 -11.04 -8.81 11.59
C GLN A 189 -11.35 -9.33 10.18
N LYS A 190 -12.33 -10.25 10.09
CA LYS A 190 -12.89 -10.72 8.81
C LYS A 190 -14.07 -9.87 8.32
N ALA A 191 -14.77 -9.24 9.25
CA ALA A 191 -15.86 -8.32 8.98
C ALA A 191 -15.80 -7.16 9.97
N ILE A 192 -16.24 -5.99 9.54
CA ILE A 192 -16.34 -4.81 10.38
C ILE A 192 -17.67 -4.11 10.22
N LEU A 193 -18.17 -3.52 11.30
CA LEU A 193 -19.23 -2.53 11.29
C LEU A 193 -18.59 -1.15 11.42
N VAL A 194 -18.73 -0.32 10.38
CA VAL A 194 -18.19 1.03 10.33
C VAL A 194 -19.33 2.03 10.41
N LYS A 195 -19.27 2.89 11.43
CA LYS A 195 -20.15 4.06 11.55
C LYS A 195 -19.40 5.28 11.08
N ILE A 196 -19.99 6.07 10.19
CA ILE A 196 -19.39 7.30 9.67
C ILE A 196 -20.32 8.50 9.84
N ASN A 197 -19.74 9.69 9.77
CA ASN A 197 -20.42 10.95 9.52
C ASN A 197 -20.06 11.43 8.11
N ARG A 198 -21.07 11.56 7.24
CA ARG A 198 -20.95 12.15 5.90
C ARG A 198 -21.86 13.37 5.83
N ASP A 199 -21.25 14.55 5.79
CA ASP A 199 -21.96 15.84 5.67
C ASP A 199 -23.07 16.02 6.73
N GLY A 200 -22.82 15.55 7.96
CA GLY A 200 -23.77 15.61 9.08
C GLY A 200 -24.67 14.38 9.20
N ASN A 201 -24.70 13.48 8.20
CA ASN A 201 -25.51 12.27 8.23
C ASN A 201 -24.72 11.09 8.80
N ILE A 202 -25.30 10.43 9.79
CA ILE A 202 -24.72 9.21 10.36
C ILE A 202 -25.15 8.01 9.54
N LEU A 203 -24.17 7.24 9.05
CA LEU A 203 -24.38 6.06 8.22
C LEU A 203 -23.63 4.88 8.83
N ASP A 204 -24.23 3.70 8.75
CA ASP A 204 -23.66 2.44 9.25
C ASP A 204 -23.49 1.45 8.09
N PHE A 205 -22.30 0.88 7.97
CA PHE A 205 -21.97 -0.09 6.93
C PHE A 205 -21.33 -1.34 7.51
N LYS A 206 -21.78 -2.50 7.07
CA LYS A 206 -21.09 -3.76 7.30
C LYS A 206 -20.18 -4.05 6.10
N LEU A 207 -18.88 -4.21 6.36
CA LEU A 207 -17.88 -4.53 5.35
C LEU A 207 -17.25 -5.89 5.65
N GLU A 208 -16.96 -6.65 4.61
CA GLU A 208 -16.27 -7.94 4.71
C GLU A 208 -14.90 -7.82 4.07
N ARG A 209 -13.90 -8.49 4.68
CA ARG A 209 -12.55 -8.55 4.14
C ARG A 209 -12.58 -9.47 2.93
N LYS A 210 -12.25 -8.92 1.77
CA LYS A 210 -12.22 -9.66 0.51
C LYS A 210 -10.77 -9.89 0.11
N ALA A 211 -10.52 -11.06 -0.47
CA ALA A 211 -9.31 -11.29 -1.24
C ALA A 211 -9.53 -10.74 -2.65
N TYR A 212 -8.62 -9.87 -3.06
CA TYR A 212 -8.66 -9.15 -4.33
C TYR A 212 -7.58 -9.71 -5.26
N LEU A 213 -7.83 -9.63 -6.58
CA LEU A 213 -6.91 -10.08 -7.63
C LEU A 213 -6.54 -11.58 -7.58
N ASN A 214 -7.37 -12.43 -6.97
CA ASN A 214 -7.14 -13.88 -6.92
C ASN A 214 -6.98 -14.49 -8.31
#